data_AF-A0ABD0KBU0-F1
#
_entry.id   AF-A0ABD0KBU0-F1
#
_cell.length_a   1.000
_cell.length_b   1.000
_cell.length_c   1.000
_cell.angle_alpha   90.00
_cell.angle_beta   90.00
_cell.angle_gamma   90.00
#
_symmetry.space_group_name_H-M   'P 1'
#
loop_
_entity.id
_entity.type
_entity.pdbx_description
1 polymer ?
#
loop_
_entity_poly.entity_id
_entity_poly.type
_entity_poly.pdbx_seq_one_letter_code
_entity_poly.pdbx_strand_id
1 'polypeptide(L)'
;MSALSLLSLSLLVVNMDSIWCQQTVAKSRLELTQDLDALTEKVELLQEKGQLAEEVKTLGQTLTAEMEKLGQTLSGIRDHFSPTTSCSELGPDDTRSDIYMITVNGRRVRVYCDMITDSGGWT
;
A
#
# COMPACT_ATOMS: atom_id res chain seq x y z
N MET A 1 32.66 -57.77 54.24
CA MET A 1 32.60 -56.49 53.52
C MET A 1 31.45 -55.70 54.15
N SER A 2 31.76 -54.57 54.78
CA SER A 2 30.87 -53.93 55.76
C SER A 2 29.71 -53.17 55.11
N ALA A 3 28.49 -53.34 55.60
CA ALA A 3 27.25 -52.74 55.04
C ALA A 3 27.29 -51.20 54.93
N LEU A 4 28.13 -50.54 55.73
CA LEU A 4 28.35 -49.09 55.70
C LEU A 4 29.04 -48.59 54.41
N SER A 5 29.85 -49.42 53.75
CA SER A 5 30.51 -49.06 52.49
C SER A 5 29.50 -49.00 51.32
N LEU A 6 28.52 -49.91 51.28
CA LEU A 6 27.52 -49.99 50.21
C LEU A 6 26.48 -48.86 50.29
N LEU A 7 26.13 -48.41 51.50
CA LEU A 7 25.27 -47.23 51.71
C LEU A 7 25.94 -45.93 51.24
N SER A 8 27.25 -45.79 51.43
CA SER A 8 27.98 -44.60 50.95
C SER A 8 28.06 -44.52 49.42
N LEU A 9 28.24 -45.66 48.74
CA LEU A 9 28.27 -45.70 47.27
C LEU A 9 26.90 -45.42 46.65
N SER A 10 25.82 -45.93 47.25
CA SER A 10 24.45 -45.68 46.75
C SER A 10 24.03 -44.22 46.92
N LEU A 11 24.39 -43.57 48.02
CA LEU A 11 24.19 -42.13 48.20
C LEU A 11 24.99 -41.28 47.19
N LEU A 12 26.22 -41.68 46.84
CA LEU A 12 27.03 -41.01 45.81
C LEU A 12 26.43 -41.14 44.40
N VAL A 13 25.91 -42.32 44.06
CA VAL A 13 25.26 -42.58 42.75
C VAL A 13 24.00 -41.74 42.60
N VAL A 14 23.12 -41.72 43.62
CA VAL A 14 21.89 -40.91 43.60
C VAL A 14 22.19 -39.41 43.49
N ASN A 15 23.28 -38.94 44.12
CA ASN A 15 23.69 -37.54 44.05
C ASN A 15 24.24 -37.17 42.66
N MET A 16 24.99 -38.06 42.00
CA MET A 16 25.47 -37.85 40.63
C MET A 16 24.33 -37.75 39.61
N ASP A 17 23.31 -38.61 39.72
CA ASP A 17 22.15 -38.58 38.82
C ASP A 17 21.33 -37.29 38.99
N SER A 18 21.19 -36.80 40.22
CA SER A 18 20.52 -35.53 40.52
C SER A 18 21.25 -34.32 39.94
N ILE A 19 22.59 -34.31 40.06
CA ILE A 19 23.43 -33.24 39.49
C ILE A 19 23.34 -33.25 37.96
N TRP A 20 23.38 -34.43 37.33
CA TRP A 20 23.26 -34.56 35.88
C TRP A 20 21.89 -34.08 35.37
N CYS A 21 20.83 -34.40 36.10
CA CYS A 21 19.47 -33.92 35.82
C CYS A 21 19.36 -32.39 35.95
N GLN A 22 19.89 -31.80 37.03
CA GLN A 22 19.94 -30.34 37.22
C GLN A 22 20.70 -29.63 36.10
N GLN A 23 21.84 -30.18 35.69
CA GLN A 23 22.69 -29.59 34.65
C GLN A 23 22.05 -29.67 33.27
N THR A 24 21.33 -30.76 32.98
CA THR A 24 20.55 -30.92 31.74
C THR A 24 19.38 -29.93 31.69
N VAL A 25 18.61 -29.79 32.78
CA VAL A 25 17.50 -28.83 32.86
C VAL A 25 17.99 -27.39 32.74
N ALA A 26 19.13 -27.05 33.36
CA ALA A 26 19.73 -25.71 33.25
C ALA A 26 20.15 -25.40 31.80
N LYS A 27 20.74 -26.38 31.11
CA LYS A 27 21.12 -26.23 29.69
C LYS A 27 19.91 -26.02 28.80
N SER A 28 18.86 -26.83 28.94
CA SER A 28 17.63 -26.66 28.15
C SER A 28 16.92 -25.34 28.43
N ARG A 29 16.95 -24.84 29.67
CA ARG A 29 16.43 -23.50 29.99
C ARG A 29 17.22 -22.39 29.31
N LEU A 30 18.54 -22.51 29.29
CA LEU A 30 19.40 -21.51 28.65
C LEU A 30 19.15 -21.46 27.13
N GLU A 31 19.04 -22.63 26.49
CA GLU A 31 18.68 -22.74 25.06
C GLU A 31 17.31 -22.10 24.78
N LEU A 32 16.30 -22.39 25.62
CA LEU A 32 14.97 -21.81 25.47
C LEU A 32 14.93 -20.28 25.68
N THR A 33 15.73 -19.75 26.61
CA THR A 33 15.84 -18.29 26.79
C THR A 33 16.50 -17.62 25.60
N GLN A 34 17.50 -18.27 25.00
CA GLN A 34 18.18 -17.77 23.81
C GLN A 34 17.23 -17.70 22.61
N ASP A 35 16.39 -18.71 22.44
CA ASP A 35 15.36 -18.72 21.40
C ASP A 35 14.29 -17.65 21.63
N LEU A 36 13.91 -17.38 22.89
CA LEU A 36 12.94 -16.35 23.24
C LEU A 36 13.48 -14.94 22.93
N ASP A 37 14.75 -14.68 23.22
CA ASP A 37 15.41 -13.41 22.89
C ASP A 37 15.45 -13.19 21.37
N ALA A 38 15.84 -14.24 20.61
CA ALA A 38 15.86 -14.19 19.15
C ALA A 38 14.46 -14.02 18.54
N LEU A 39 13.42 -14.56 19.18
CA LEU A 39 12.03 -14.39 18.75
C LEU A 39 11.52 -12.97 19.05
N THR A 40 11.95 -12.39 20.17
CA THR A 40 11.57 -11.02 20.59
C THR A 40 12.07 -9.98 19.59
N GLU A 41 13.33 -10.06 19.18
CA GLU A 41 13.92 -9.17 18.16
C GLU A 41 13.15 -9.24 16.81
N LYS A 42 12.74 -10.46 16.40
CA LYS A 42 11.95 -10.66 15.18
C LYS A 42 10.56 -10.03 15.28
N VAL A 43 9.91 -10.08 16.45
CA VAL A 43 8.60 -9.48 16.66
C VAL A 43 8.67 -7.97 16.57
N GLU A 44 9.69 -7.33 17.15
CA GLU A 44 9.90 -5.89 17.06
C GLU A 44 10.08 -5.42 15.61
N LEU A 45 10.92 -6.13 14.83
CA LEU A 45 11.10 -5.86 13.40
C LEU A 45 9.82 -6.04 12.58
N LEU A 46 8.97 -7.01 12.93
CA LEU A 46 7.68 -7.22 12.25
C LEU A 46 6.68 -6.11 12.59
N GLN A 47 6.72 -5.58 13.80
CA GLN A 47 5.85 -4.49 14.23
C GLN A 47 6.16 -3.19 13.47
N GLU A 48 7.44 -2.85 13.28
CA GLU A 48 7.87 -1.70 12.49
C GLU A 48 7.44 -1.83 11.01
N LYS A 49 7.60 -3.03 10.42
CA LYS A 49 7.13 -3.32 9.05
C LYS A 49 5.61 -3.20 8.91
N GLY A 50 4.85 -3.51 9.97
CA GLY A 50 3.40 -3.35 9.99
C GLY A 50 2.97 -1.88 9.86
N GLN A 51 3.67 -0.96 10.51
CA GLN A 51 3.38 0.48 10.41
C GLN A 51 3.64 1.00 9.00
N LEU A 52 4.79 0.63 8.42
CA LEU A 52 5.14 1.00 7.04
C LEU A 52 4.12 0.47 6.02
N ALA A 53 3.57 -0.74 6.24
CA ALA A 53 2.58 -1.32 5.35
C ALA A 53 1.26 -0.51 5.30
N GLU A 54 0.79 0.02 6.43
CA GLU A 54 -0.40 0.88 6.47
C GLU A 54 -0.14 2.26 5.86
N GLU A 55 1.04 2.84 6.07
CA GLU A 55 1.43 4.10 5.38
C GLU A 55 1.46 3.92 3.86
N VAL A 56 2.07 2.86 3.35
CA VAL A 56 2.11 2.57 1.90
C VAL A 56 0.70 2.37 1.33
N LYS A 57 -0.19 1.74 2.09
CA LYS A 57 -1.58 1.53 1.69
C LYS A 57 -2.37 2.84 1.60
N THR A 58 -2.25 3.71 2.60
CA THR A 58 -2.91 5.03 2.57
C THR A 58 -2.39 5.88 1.41
N LEU A 59 -1.07 5.90 1.19
CA LEU A 59 -0.46 6.57 0.06
C LEU A 59 -0.99 6.04 -1.28
N GLY A 60 -1.12 4.71 -1.42
CA GLY A 60 -1.68 4.08 -2.61
C GLY A 60 -3.14 4.45 -2.86
N GLN A 61 -3.96 4.54 -1.80
CA GLN A 61 -5.35 4.97 -1.90
C GLN A 61 -5.46 6.44 -2.34
N THR A 62 -4.66 7.34 -1.74
CA THR A 62 -4.61 8.76 -2.13
C THR A 62 -4.20 8.92 -3.59
N LEU A 63 -3.15 8.21 -4.03
CA LEU A 63 -2.70 8.27 -5.41
C LEU A 63 -3.77 7.79 -6.39
N THR A 64 -4.47 6.70 -6.05
CA THR A 64 -5.56 6.16 -6.89
C THR A 64 -6.71 7.16 -7.03
N ALA A 65 -7.09 7.83 -5.93
CA ALA A 65 -8.14 8.85 -5.96
C ALA A 65 -7.74 10.08 -6.80
N GLU A 66 -6.48 10.51 -6.73
CA GLU A 66 -5.98 11.61 -7.58
C GLU A 66 -5.92 11.22 -9.05
N MET A 67 -5.55 9.97 -9.37
CA MET A 67 -5.59 9.47 -10.75
C MET A 67 -7.02 9.44 -11.32
N GLU A 68 -8.01 9.08 -10.50
CA GLU A 68 -9.43 9.12 -10.90
C GLU A 68 -9.89 10.56 -11.19
N LYS A 69 -9.54 11.49 -10.31
CA LYS A 69 -9.82 12.93 -10.49
C LYS A 69 -9.18 13.49 -11.75
N LEU A 70 -7.95 13.10 -12.05
CA LEU A 70 -7.26 13.47 -13.29
C LEU A 70 -7.95 12.85 -14.50
N GLY A 71 -8.38 11.59 -14.42
CA GLY A 71 -9.15 10.91 -15.47
C GLY A 71 -10.46 11.63 -15.81
N GLN A 72 -11.20 12.08 -14.79
CA GLN A 72 -12.42 12.87 -14.97
C GLN A 72 -12.13 14.22 -15.63
N THR A 73 -11.07 14.90 -15.21
CA THR A 73 -10.65 16.19 -15.82
C THR A 73 -10.29 16.02 -17.30
N LEU A 74 -9.58 14.94 -17.64
CA LEU A 74 -9.20 14.63 -19.02
C LEU A 74 -10.41 14.20 -19.87
N SER A 75 -11.44 13.60 -19.26
CA SER A 75 -12.70 13.30 -19.95
C SER A 75 -13.39 14.58 -20.40
N GLY A 76 -13.50 15.60 -19.54
CA GLY A 76 -14.10 16.89 -19.91
C GLY A 76 -13.36 17.61 -21.04
N ILE A 77 -12.03 17.43 -21.14
CA ILE A 77 -11.24 17.97 -22.26
C ILE A 77 -11.45 17.17 -23.56
N ARG A 78 -11.72 15.87 -23.46
CA ARG A 78 -11.95 15.01 -24.64
C ARG A 78 -13.24 15.39 -25.36
N ASP A 79 -14.27 15.78 -24.62
CA ASP A 79 -15.56 16.16 -25.20
C ASP A 79 -15.46 17.48 -25.98
N HIS A 80 -14.54 18.38 -25.60
CA HIS A 80 -14.13 19.56 -26.39
C HIS A 80 -13.30 19.25 -27.65
N PHE A 81 -12.89 17.99 -27.84
CA PHE A 81 -12.04 17.55 -28.96
C PHE A 81 -12.77 16.63 -29.93
N SER A 82 -14.11 16.53 -29.84
CA SER A 82 -14.91 16.00 -30.94
C SER A 82 -14.65 16.86 -32.18
N PRO A 83 -14.38 16.27 -33.36
CA PRO A 83 -14.12 17.03 -34.57
C PRO A 83 -15.41 17.66 -35.08
N THR A 84 -15.87 18.71 -34.41
CA THR A 84 -16.98 19.55 -34.87
C THR A 84 -16.50 20.37 -36.05
N THR A 85 -17.34 20.46 -37.08
CA THR A 85 -17.01 21.19 -38.30
C THR A 85 -17.52 22.62 -38.27
N SER A 86 -18.39 22.95 -37.30
CA SER A 86 -19.01 24.26 -37.10
C SER A 86 -19.35 24.51 -35.63
N CYS A 87 -19.53 25.77 -35.24
CA CYS A 87 -19.97 26.14 -33.88
C CYS A 87 -21.37 25.59 -33.53
N SER A 88 -22.23 25.37 -34.52
CA SER A 88 -23.57 24.78 -34.31
C SER A 88 -23.54 23.29 -33.93
N GLU A 89 -22.42 22.61 -34.14
CA GLU A 89 -22.25 21.19 -33.77
C GLU A 89 -21.65 21.00 -32.37
N LEU A 90 -21.34 22.10 -31.67
CA LEU A 90 -20.86 22.04 -30.30
C LEU A 90 -21.93 21.42 -29.38
N GLY A 91 -21.46 20.67 -28.38
CA GLY A 91 -22.35 19.89 -27.51
C GLY A 91 -23.19 20.75 -26.57
N PRO A 92 -24.19 20.16 -25.89
CA PRO A 92 -25.00 20.87 -24.90
C PRO A 92 -24.19 21.37 -23.69
N ASP A 93 -22.97 20.86 -23.48
CA ASP A 93 -22.06 21.31 -22.43
C ASP A 93 -21.32 22.61 -22.82
N ASP A 94 -21.29 22.96 -24.12
CA ASP A 94 -20.57 24.10 -24.69
C ASP A 94 -21.47 25.35 -24.81
N THR A 95 -22.00 25.81 -23.67
CA THR A 95 -22.98 26.93 -23.63
C THR A 95 -22.37 28.33 -23.57
N ARG A 96 -21.03 28.45 -23.55
CA ARG A 96 -20.34 29.73 -23.39
C ARG A 96 -19.79 30.23 -24.72
N SER A 97 -19.96 31.52 -25.02
CA SER A 97 -19.27 32.12 -26.15
C SER A 97 -17.76 32.26 -25.86
N ASP A 98 -16.92 31.60 -26.66
CA ASP A 98 -15.46 31.52 -26.46
C ASP A 98 -14.75 31.09 -27.76
N ILE A 99 -13.43 30.94 -27.73
CA ILE A 99 -12.65 30.41 -28.85
C ILE A 99 -12.65 28.88 -28.82
N TYR A 100 -13.24 28.29 -29.85
CA TYR A 100 -13.29 26.83 -30.05
C TYR A 100 -12.37 26.39 -31.19
N MET A 101 -11.96 25.13 -31.14
CA MET A 101 -11.20 24.49 -32.20
C MET A 101 -12.16 23.65 -33.06
N ILE A 102 -12.42 24.09 -34.30
CA ILE A 102 -13.28 23.36 -35.25
C ILE A 102 -12.46 22.84 -36.43
N THR A 103 -13.00 21.87 -37.15
CA THR A 103 -12.37 21.27 -38.34
C THR A 103 -13.06 21.73 -39.61
N VAL A 104 -12.43 22.64 -40.36
CA VAL A 104 -12.93 23.13 -41.64
C VAL A 104 -12.08 22.55 -42.76
N ASN A 105 -12.69 21.81 -43.68
CA ASN A 105 -11.99 21.15 -44.81
C ASN A 105 -10.79 20.29 -44.36
N GLY A 106 -10.95 19.55 -43.26
CA GLY A 106 -9.90 18.69 -42.70
C GLY A 106 -8.76 19.43 -41.98
N ARG A 107 -8.87 20.75 -41.78
CA ARG A 107 -7.90 21.56 -41.04
C ARG A 107 -8.51 22.07 -39.74
N ARG A 108 -7.75 21.95 -38.65
CA ARG A 108 -8.14 22.53 -37.36
C ARG A 108 -7.88 24.04 -37.36
N VAL A 109 -8.92 24.81 -37.10
CA VAL A 109 -8.89 26.27 -37.02
C VAL A 109 -9.51 26.71 -35.70
N ARG A 110 -8.97 27.80 -35.13
CA ARG A 110 -9.54 28.45 -33.95
C ARG A 110 -10.51 29.53 -34.40
N VAL A 111 -11.74 29.46 -33.94
CA VAL A 111 -12.81 30.41 -34.26
C VAL A 111 -13.47 30.86 -32.98
N TYR A 112 -14.00 32.08 -32.96
CA TYR A 112 -14.86 32.50 -31.87
C TYR A 112 -16.27 31.97 -32.13
N CYS A 113 -16.82 31.18 -31.23
CA CYS A 113 -18.21 30.73 -31.32
C CYS A 113 -19.08 31.59 -30.43
N ASP A 114 -20.14 32.18 -30.99
CA ASP A 114 -21.21 32.75 -30.18
C ASP A 114 -22.26 31.68 -29.90
N MET A 115 -22.32 31.24 -28.63
CA MET A 115 -23.22 30.18 -28.15
C MET A 115 -24.42 30.75 -27.39
N ILE A 116 -24.56 32.08 -27.29
CA ILE A 116 -25.57 32.74 -26.46
C ILE A 116 -26.59 33.49 -27.31
N THR A 117 -26.14 34.24 -28.32
CA THR A 117 -27.03 35.06 -29.16
C THR A 117 -27.88 34.19 -30.08
N ASP A 118 -29.19 34.46 -30.14
CA ASP A 118 -30.13 33.82 -31.08
C ASP A 118 -29.99 32.29 -31.16
N SER A 119 -29.99 31.62 -30.00
CA SER A 119 -29.82 30.17 -29.82
C SER A 119 -28.40 29.61 -30.08
N GLY A 120 -27.43 30.47 -30.38
CA GLY A 120 -26.01 30.10 -30.47
C GLY A 120 -25.61 29.43 -31.79
N GLY A 121 -24.39 28.92 -31.85
CA GLY A 121 -23.85 28.18 -33.00
C GLY A 121 -23.23 29.03 -34.11
N TRP A 122 -22.97 30.31 -33.85
CA TRP A 122 -22.41 31.24 -34.84
C TRP A 122 -20.88 31.25 -34.80
N THR A 123 -20.24 31.27 -35.97
CA THR A 123 -18.78 31.26 -36.18
C THR A 123 -18.27 32.63 -36.67
#